data_AF-A0A6J3CBL8-F1
#
_entry.id   AF-A0A6J3CBL8-F1
#
_cell.length_a   1.000
_cell.length_b   1.000
_cell.length_c   1.000
_cell.angle_alpha   90.00
_cell.angle_beta   90.00
_cell.angle_gamma   90.00
#
_symmetry.space_group_name_H-M   'P 1'
#
loop_
_entity.id
_entity.type
_entity.pdbx_description
1 polymer ?
#
loop_
_entity_poly.entity_id
_entity_poly.type
_entity_poly.pdbx_seq_one_letter_code
_entity_poly.pdbx_strand_id
1 'polypeptide(L)'
;MPFDGESPTSFKKCLLRYLNYYQMPQLAHYVERVKRCDFSHINVFLVASAPGSHFDMDWGMTRVGALLRQHCCIPPAENSKWPLLAQASSIGSYGNDPKVTACCL
;
A
#
# COMPACT_ATOMS: atom_id res chain seq x y z
N MET A 1 15.52 20.45 16.28
CA MET A 1 15.29 20.10 14.87
C MET A 1 13.79 19.95 14.69
N PRO A 2 13.10 20.68 13.80
CA PRO A 2 11.69 20.39 13.59
C PRO A 2 11.63 19.04 12.87
N PHE A 3 11.15 18.01 13.58
CA PHE A 3 10.83 16.73 12.95
C PHE A 3 9.83 17.02 11.82
N ASP A 4 10.07 16.49 10.61
CA ASP A 4 9.25 16.68 9.39
C ASP A 4 7.80 16.11 9.54
N GLY A 5 7.43 15.73 10.77
CA GLY A 5 6.18 15.08 11.12
C GLY A 5 5.97 13.76 10.39
N GLU A 6 7.05 13.06 10.03
CA GLU A 6 6.97 11.78 9.33
C GLU A 6 6.90 10.62 10.32
N SER A 7 6.09 9.63 9.97
CA SER A 7 5.93 8.36 10.66
C SER A 7 7.11 7.40 10.44
N PRO A 8 7.37 6.45 11.35
CA PRO A 8 8.34 5.37 11.13
C PRO A 8 8.03 4.50 9.91
N THR A 9 6.77 4.49 9.44
CA THR A 9 6.30 3.70 8.29
C THR A 9 6.29 4.49 6.97
N SER A 10 6.76 5.74 6.97
CA SER A 10 6.70 6.65 5.81
C SER A 10 5.29 6.91 5.26
N PHE A 11 4.27 6.77 6.12
CA PHE A 11 2.87 6.96 5.77
C PHE A 11 2.61 8.35 5.15
N LYS A 12 3.19 9.42 5.69
CA LYS A 12 2.95 10.79 5.21
C LYS A 12 3.44 10.93 3.77
N LYS A 13 4.67 10.48 3.48
CA LYS A 13 5.20 10.40 2.11
C LYS A 13 4.33 9.56 1.18
N CYS A 14 3.89 8.37 1.61
CA CYS A 14 3.03 7.51 0.79
C CYS A 14 1.67 8.18 0.49
N LEU A 15 1.06 8.85 1.46
CA LEU A 15 -0.20 9.57 1.29
C LEU A 15 -0.04 10.74 0.32
N LEU A 16 1.03 11.54 0.48
CA LEU A 16 1.34 12.63 -0.43
C LEU A 16 1.58 12.13 -1.85
N ARG A 17 2.28 11.01 -2.03
CA ARG A 17 2.47 10.38 -3.34
C ARG A 17 1.14 9.96 -3.97
N TYR A 18 0.27 9.32 -3.18
CA TYR A 18 -1.06 8.92 -3.65
C TYR A 18 -1.91 10.12 -4.08
N LEU A 19 -1.98 11.18 -3.26
CA LEU A 19 -2.76 12.38 -3.60
C LEU A 19 -2.21 13.10 -4.83
N ASN A 20 -0.89 13.23 -4.93
CA ASN A 20 -0.25 13.88 -6.08
C ASN A 20 -0.41 13.05 -7.37
N TYR A 21 -0.56 11.72 -7.29
CA TYR A 21 -0.73 10.88 -8.48
C TYR A 21 -1.90 11.35 -9.36
N TYR A 22 -3.00 11.80 -8.75
CA TYR A 22 -4.19 12.22 -9.49
C TYR A 22 -4.02 13.53 -10.27
N GLN A 23 -3.00 14.35 -9.97
CA GLN A 23 -2.72 15.63 -10.65
C GLN A 23 -3.97 16.56 -10.72
N MET A 24 -4.83 16.49 -9.70
CA MET A 24 -6.07 17.26 -9.63
C MET A 24 -5.87 18.54 -8.81
N PRO A 25 -6.10 19.74 -9.38
CA PRO A 25 -5.97 21.00 -8.63
C PRO A 25 -6.84 21.07 -7.37
N GLN A 26 -7.99 20.39 -7.38
CA GLN A 26 -8.91 20.31 -6.24
C GLN A 26 -8.27 19.60 -5.03
N LEU A 27 -7.27 18.75 -5.25
CA LEU A 27 -6.53 18.07 -4.18
C LEU A 27 -5.41 18.93 -3.59
N ALA A 28 -5.02 20.04 -4.22
CA ALA A 28 -3.90 20.88 -3.78
C ALA A 28 -4.06 21.36 -2.33
N HIS A 29 -5.29 21.74 -1.96
CA HIS A 29 -5.62 22.14 -0.60
C HIS A 29 -5.39 21.02 0.43
N TYR A 30 -5.76 19.78 0.08
CA TYR A 30 -5.56 18.62 0.94
C TYR A 30 -4.10 18.22 1.02
N VAL A 31 -3.37 18.26 -0.10
CA VAL A 31 -1.93 18.04 -0.15
C VAL A 31 -1.20 19.01 0.78
N GLU A 32 -1.55 20.29 0.73
CA GLU A 32 -0.94 21.31 1.59
C GLU A 32 -1.26 21.09 3.08
N ARG A 33 -2.49 20.69 3.41
CA ARG A 33 -2.85 20.30 4.78
C ARG A 33 -2.02 19.11 5.26
N VAL A 34 -1.90 18.06 4.46
CA VAL A 34 -1.13 16.86 4.82
C VAL A 34 0.34 17.22 5.06
N LYS A 35 0.95 18.10 4.25
CA LYS A 35 2.34 18.55 4.44
C LYS A 35 2.58 19.20 5.81
N ARG A 36 1.61 19.97 6.32
CA ARG A 36 1.72 20.72 7.59
C ARG A 36 1.41 19.89 8.84
N CYS A 37 0.68 18.79 8.69
CA CYS A 37 0.29 17.93 9.81
C CYS A 37 1.45 17.01 10.24
N ASP A 38 1.44 16.66 11.53
CA ASP A 38 2.36 15.69 12.12
C ASP A 38 1.74 14.29 12.09
N PHE A 39 2.43 13.36 11.42
CA PHE A 39 2.07 11.96 11.25
C PHE A 39 2.98 11.03 12.07
N SER A 40 3.87 11.57 12.92
CA SER A 40 4.89 10.83 13.68
C SER A 40 4.35 9.63 14.47
N HIS A 41 3.09 9.70 14.90
CA HIS A 41 2.44 8.68 15.72
C HIS A 41 1.80 7.54 14.91
N ILE A 42 1.78 7.62 13.58
CA ILE A 42 1.21 6.57 12.74
C ILE A 42 2.15 5.37 12.68
N ASN A 43 1.60 4.19 12.93
CA ASN A 43 2.33 2.93 12.99
C ASN A 43 1.88 1.89 11.95
N VAL A 44 1.09 2.31 10.96
CA VAL A 44 0.62 1.47 9.86
C VAL A 44 1.26 1.87 8.54
N PHE A 45 1.36 0.93 7.60
CA PHE A 45 1.78 1.22 6.23
C PHE A 45 0.56 1.55 5.36
N LEU A 46 0.70 2.54 4.48
CA LEU A 46 -0.31 2.82 3.46
C LEU A 46 -0.10 1.89 2.26
N VAL A 47 -1.16 1.16 1.90
CA VAL A 47 -1.28 0.43 0.64
C VAL A 47 -2.43 1.06 -0.14
N ALA A 48 -2.13 1.60 -1.31
CA ALA A 48 -3.11 2.24 -2.18
C ALA A 48 -2.97 1.72 -3.61
N SER A 49 -4.05 1.80 -4.38
CA SER A 49 -4.06 1.48 -5.81
C SER A 49 -4.35 2.76 -6.59
N ALA A 50 -3.64 2.93 -7.71
CA ALA A 50 -3.84 4.06 -8.61
C ALA A 50 -3.94 3.56 -10.05
N PRO A 51 -4.82 4.13 -10.89
CA PRO A 51 -5.02 3.66 -12.26
C PRO A 51 -3.78 3.92 -13.12
N GLY A 52 -3.28 2.93 -13.83
CA GLY A 52 -2.12 3.06 -14.72
C GLY A 52 -1.32 1.76 -14.86
N SER A 53 -0.35 1.77 -15.77
CA SER A 53 0.66 0.70 -15.88
C SER A 53 1.86 1.06 -15.01
N HIS A 54 2.03 0.32 -13.92
CA HIS A 54 3.09 0.57 -12.94
C HIS A 54 4.15 -0.51 -13.03
N PHE A 55 5.42 -0.10 -13.10
CA PHE A 55 6.58 -1.01 -13.08
C PHE A 55 7.31 -0.99 -11.73
N ASP A 56 6.89 -0.12 -10.82
CA ASP A 56 7.38 -0.03 -9.45
C ASP A 56 6.61 -0.97 -8.50
N MET A 57 7.00 -0.96 -7.23
CA MET A 57 6.34 -1.72 -6.16
C MET A 57 5.53 -0.82 -5.22
N ASP A 58 5.02 0.30 -5.73
CA ASP A 58 4.39 1.34 -4.91
C ASP A 58 2.87 1.25 -4.83
N TRP A 59 2.25 0.38 -5.64
CA TRP A 59 0.80 0.28 -5.80
C TRP A 59 0.24 -1.13 -5.59
N GLY A 60 -1.00 -1.22 -5.11
CA GLY A 60 -1.78 -2.45 -5.06
C GLY A 60 -1.05 -3.64 -4.41
N MET A 61 -1.20 -4.83 -4.99
CA MET A 61 -0.64 -6.07 -4.45
C MET A 61 0.90 -6.12 -4.49
N THR A 62 1.56 -5.45 -5.44
CA THR A 62 3.03 -5.41 -5.47
C THR A 62 3.58 -4.66 -4.26
N ARG A 63 2.89 -3.60 -3.82
CA ARG A 63 3.19 -2.89 -2.57
C ARG A 63 3.01 -3.76 -1.33
N VAL A 64 1.93 -4.54 -1.26
CA VAL A 64 1.71 -5.50 -0.17
C VAL A 64 2.89 -6.49 -0.10
N GLY A 65 3.24 -7.11 -1.23
CA GLY A 65 4.34 -8.06 -1.31
C GLY A 65 5.70 -7.46 -0.91
N ALA A 66 5.98 -6.21 -1.32
CA ALA A 66 7.20 -5.51 -0.93
C ALA A 66 7.28 -5.26 0.58
N LEU A 67 6.18 -4.79 1.19
CA LEU A 67 6.12 -4.53 2.63
C LEU A 67 6.27 -5.81 3.45
N LEU A 68 5.57 -6.88 3.07
CA LEU A 68 5.67 -8.17 3.75
C LEU A 68 7.10 -8.72 3.70
N ARG A 69 7.79 -8.63 2.56
CA ARG A 69 9.20 -9.07 2.44
C ARG A 69 10.16 -8.23 3.28
N GLN A 70 9.88 -6.93 3.45
CA GLN A 70 10.76 -6.01 4.17
C GLN A 70 10.55 -6.05 5.68
N HIS A 71 9.32 -6.29 6.14
CA HIS A 71 8.94 -6.10 7.54
C HIS A 71 8.45 -7.37 8.24
N CYS A 72 8.21 -8.48 7.51
CA CYS A 72 7.82 -9.75 8.09
C CYS A 72 8.90 -10.81 7.88
N CYS A 73 9.11 -11.65 8.89
CA CYS A 73 9.98 -12.81 8.80
C CYS A 73 9.17 -14.04 9.18
N ILE A 74 8.97 -14.95 8.24
CA ILE A 74 8.31 -16.24 8.47
C ILE A 74 9.40 -17.31 8.48
N PRO A 75 9.52 -18.12 9.56
CA PRO A 75 10.44 -19.24 9.58
C PRO A 75 10.16 -20.19 8.40
N PRO A 76 11.18 -20.63 7.64
CA PRO A 76 10.97 -21.49 6.46
C PRO A 76 10.16 -22.77 6.76
N ALA A 77 10.30 -23.32 7.96
CA ALA A 77 9.57 -24.51 8.43
C ALA A 77 8.06 -24.29 8.65
N GLU A 78 7.60 -23.04 8.62
CA GLU A 78 6.21 -22.66 8.89
C GLU A 78 5.49 -22.04 7.70
N ASN A 79 6.20 -21.76 6.60
CA ASN A 79 5.67 -21.04 5.45
C ASN A 79 4.41 -21.71 4.83
N SER A 80 4.27 -23.03 4.93
CA SER A 80 3.10 -23.77 4.42
C SER A 80 1.95 -23.93 5.44
N LYS A 81 2.16 -23.52 6.70
CA LYS A 81 1.20 -23.75 7.79
C LYS A 81 0.24 -22.57 8.00
N TRP A 82 0.53 -21.42 7.42
CA TRP A 82 -0.20 -20.18 7.65
C TRP A 82 -1.16 -19.94 6.47
N PRO A 83 -2.48 -20.16 6.63
CA PRO A 83 -3.41 -19.94 5.54
C PRO A 83 -3.58 -18.45 5.26
N LEU A 84 -3.76 -18.10 3.97
CA LEU A 84 -4.20 -16.77 3.55
C LEU A 84 -5.72 -16.72 3.59
N LEU A 85 -6.27 -15.73 4.30
CA LEU A 85 -7.71 -15.47 4.35
C LEU A 85 -8.00 -14.14 3.68
N ALA A 86 -8.64 -14.19 2.52
CA ALA A 86 -9.15 -13.01 1.82
C ALA A 86 -10.66 -12.88 2.07
N GLN A 87 -11.08 -11.72 2.59
CA GLN A 87 -12.49 -11.37 2.77
C GLN A 87 -12.79 -10.14 1.94
N ALA A 88 -13.78 -10.26 1.05
CA ALA A 88 -14.26 -9.16 0.23
C ALA A 88 -15.80 -9.17 0.16
N SER A 89 -16.42 -8.00 -0.04
CA SER A 89 -17.86 -7.87 -0.28
C SER A 89 -18.24 -7.95 -1.76
N SER A 90 -17.24 -8.00 -2.66
CA SER A 90 -17.41 -8.13 -4.09
C SER A 90 -16.28 -8.98 -4.66
N ILE A 91 -16.60 -9.77 -5.68
CA ILE A 91 -15.67 -10.63 -6.39
C ILE A 91 -15.67 -10.26 -7.87
N GLY A 92 -14.49 -9.89 -8.38
CA GLY A 92 -14.31 -9.58 -9.79
C GLY A 92 -14.21 -10.85 -10.65
N SER A 93 -14.14 -10.67 -11.97
CA SER A 93 -13.81 -11.78 -12.87
C SER A 93 -12.30 -12.06 -12.80
N TYR A 94 -11.93 -13.28 -12.42
CA TYR A 94 -10.53 -13.72 -12.32
C TYR A 94 -10.03 -14.47 -13.57
N GLY A 95 -10.84 -14.49 -14.64
CA GLY A 95 -10.57 -15.28 -15.83
C GLY A 95 -10.89 -16.77 -15.64
N ASN A 96 -10.61 -17.57 -16.66
CA ASN A 96 -11.00 -18.98 -16.72
C ASN A 96 -10.05 -19.92 -15.97
N ASP A 97 -8.87 -19.44 -15.57
CA ASP A 97 -7.89 -20.20 -14.79
C ASP A 97 -7.55 -19.42 -13.51
N PRO A 98 -7.84 -19.96 -12.32
CA PRO A 98 -7.54 -19.31 -11.05
C PRO A 98 -6.04 -19.05 -10.84
N LYS A 99 -5.15 -19.82 -11.49
CA LYS A 99 -3.69 -19.58 -11.44
C LYS A 99 -3.26 -18.28 -12.10
N VAL A 100 -4.09 -17.74 -12.99
CA VAL A 100 -3.78 -16.52 -13.75
C VAL A 100 -3.97 -15.27 -12.90
N THR A 101 -4.94 -15.27 -11.97
CA THR A 101 -5.30 -14.06 -11.22
C THR A 101 -5.59 -14.31 -9.75
N ALA A 102 -6.29 -15.39 -9.40
CA ALA A 102 -6.73 -15.64 -8.02
C ALA A 102 -5.59 -16.17 -7.12
N CYS A 103 -4.67 -16.98 -7.65
CA CYS A 103 -3.48 -17.44 -6.90
C CYS A 103 -2.40 -16.35 -6.73
N CYS A 104 -2.59 -15.18 -7.35
CA CYS A 104 -1.72 -14.00 -7.23
C CYS A 104 -2.24 -12.97 -6.21
N LEU A 105 -3.40 -13.24 -5.58
CA LEU A 105 -3.88 -12.56 -4.38
C LEU A 105 -3.17 -13.12 -3.15
#